data_AF-A8QWE0-F1
#
_entry.id   AF-A8QWE0-F1
#
_cell.length_a   1.000
_cell.length_b   1.000
_cell.length_c   1.000
_cell.angle_alpha   90.00
_cell.angle_beta   90.00
_cell.angle_gamma   90.00
#
_symmetry.space_group_name_H-M   'P 1'
#
loop_
_entity.id
_entity.type
_entity.pdbx_description
1 polymer ?
#
loop_
_entity_poly.entity_id
_entity_poly.type
_entity_poly.pdbx_seq_one_letter_code
_entity_poly.pdbx_strand_id
1 'polypeptide(L)'
;MFQLKNQFQIINICFFVFLGLFLITSNKQVTAAPNEEFVGDMRIVNVTVSNIDILKNHETFKQYFDFTLTVPRYNGNIEEFAIIWKIKNPPHNLLGVFFDNGTRDDEDDKYILEELKQMGNGAKNMYIFWQYEKK
;
A
#
# COMPACT_ATOMS: atom_id res chain seq x y z
N MET A 1 -24.67 24.91 19.87
CA MET A 1 -24.62 23.60 19.21
C MET A 1 -23.71 23.73 18.00
N PHE A 2 -22.39 23.63 18.20
CA PHE A 2 -21.41 23.75 17.13
C PHE A 2 -21.15 22.37 16.53
N GLN A 3 -21.32 22.26 15.21
CA GLN A 3 -21.24 21.01 14.47
C GLN A 3 -19.77 20.56 14.31
N LEU A 4 -19.45 19.40 14.88
CA LEU A 4 -18.14 18.74 14.88
C LEU A 4 -17.90 17.86 13.62
N LYS A 5 -18.36 18.27 12.44
CA LYS A 5 -18.24 17.43 11.22
C LYS A 5 -16.90 17.57 10.48
N ASN A 6 -16.18 18.68 10.64
CA ASN A 6 -14.97 18.97 9.84
C ASN A 6 -13.63 18.54 10.47
N GLN A 7 -13.61 18.03 11.70
CA GLN A 7 -12.34 17.68 12.37
C GLN A 7 -11.83 16.29 11.99
N PHE A 8 -12.71 15.36 11.59
CA PHE A 8 -12.31 14.00 11.22
C PHE A 8 -11.62 13.92 9.84
N GLN A 9 -11.89 14.86 8.93
CA GLN A 9 -11.22 14.90 7.63
C GLN A 9 -9.76 15.37 7.73
N ILE A 10 -9.46 16.29 8.67
CA ILE A 10 -8.10 16.81 8.88
C ILE A 10 -7.23 15.75 9.60
N ILE A 11 -7.80 14.97 10.53
CA ILE A 11 -7.09 13.90 11.23
C ILE A 11 -6.61 12.80 10.27
N ASN A 12 -7.42 12.43 9.27
CA ASN A 12 -7.01 11.44 8.26
C ASN A 12 -5.85 11.95 7.39
N ILE A 13 -5.83 13.23 7.01
CA ILE A 13 -4.78 13.75 6.11
C ILE A 13 -3.42 13.85 6.81
N CYS A 14 -3.38 14.24 8.09
CA CYS A 14 -2.14 14.30 8.86
C CYS A 14 -1.53 12.90 9.11
N PHE A 15 -2.36 11.86 9.23
CA PHE A 15 -1.89 10.48 9.46
C PHE A 15 -1.04 9.94 8.30
N PHE A 16 -1.37 10.29 7.05
CA PHE A 16 -0.66 9.81 5.86
C PHE A 16 0.69 10.50 5.61
N VAL A 17 0.84 11.76 6.02
CA VAL A 17 2.13 12.47 5.92
C VAL A 17 3.13 11.91 6.94
N PHE A 18 2.65 11.50 8.12
CA PHE A 18 3.49 10.87 9.14
C PHE A 18 3.78 9.38 8.87
N LEU A 19 2.99 8.67 8.06
CA LEU A 19 3.20 7.25 7.77
C LEU A 19 4.55 6.99 7.06
N GLY A 20 4.99 7.92 6.20
CA GLY A 20 6.31 7.84 5.56
C GLY A 20 7.48 8.02 6.54
N LEU A 21 7.26 8.76 7.63
CA LEU A 21 8.27 9.05 8.67
C LEU A 21 8.27 8.04 9.82
N PHE A 22 7.12 7.44 10.16
CA PHE A 22 7.00 6.56 11.33
C PHE A 22 7.55 5.14 11.12
N LEU A 23 7.67 4.69 9.87
CA LEU A 23 8.27 3.38 9.53
C LEU A 23 9.77 3.29 9.85
N ILE A 24 10.42 4.39 10.22
CA ILE A 24 11.87 4.47 10.47
C ILE A 24 12.23 4.16 11.94
N THR A 25 11.25 4.10 12.87
CA THR A 25 11.57 4.14 14.32
C THR A 25 11.47 2.81 15.08
N SER A 26 11.16 1.69 14.43
CA SER A 26 11.10 0.38 15.11
C SER A 26 11.86 -0.68 14.32
N ASN A 27 13.13 -0.88 14.69
CA ASN A 27 14.09 -1.83 14.13
C ASN A 27 14.46 -1.59 12.67
N LYS A 28 15.68 -1.95 12.29
CA LYS A 28 16.31 -1.78 10.96
C LYS A 28 15.63 -2.58 9.82
N GLN A 29 14.32 -2.78 9.87
CA GLN A 29 13.58 -3.82 9.14
C GLN A 29 12.59 -3.27 8.11
N VAL A 30 12.34 -1.96 8.11
CA VAL A 30 11.50 -1.29 7.10
C VAL A 30 12.23 -0.05 6.60
N THR A 31 12.44 0.03 5.29
CA THR A 31 13.02 1.22 4.66
C THR A 31 12.07 1.67 3.56
N ALA A 32 11.55 2.90 3.68
CA ALA A 32 10.92 3.57 2.55
C ALA A 32 12.02 4.04 1.58
N ALA A 33 11.83 3.88 0.27
CA ALA A 33 12.82 4.32 -0.71
C ALA A 33 13.07 5.85 -0.61
N PRO A 34 14.31 6.32 -0.78
CA PRO A 34 14.69 7.71 -0.50
C PRO A 34 14.18 8.74 -1.52
N ASN A 35 13.57 8.32 -2.64
CA ASN A 35 13.06 9.20 -3.68
C ASN A 35 11.54 9.06 -3.79
N GLU A 36 10.83 10.19 -3.78
CA GLU A 36 9.41 10.23 -4.04
C GLU A 36 9.17 10.04 -5.55
N GLU A 37 8.50 8.95 -5.92
CA GLU A 37 8.04 8.68 -7.28
C GLU A 37 6.59 9.16 -7.40
N PHE A 38 6.24 9.86 -8.48
CA PHE A 38 4.88 10.34 -8.73
C PHE A 38 4.41 9.94 -10.12
N VAL A 39 3.15 9.51 -10.22
CA VAL A 39 2.46 9.25 -11.48
C VAL A 39 1.15 10.04 -11.47
N GLY A 40 1.10 11.12 -12.25
CA GLY A 40 0.06 12.13 -12.10
C GLY A 40 0.08 12.74 -10.70
N ASP A 41 -1.08 12.81 -10.05
CA ASP A 41 -1.23 13.32 -8.68
C ASP A 41 -1.01 12.24 -7.60
N MET A 42 -0.77 11.00 -8.00
CA MET A 42 -0.56 9.88 -7.09
C MET A 42 0.93 9.74 -6.75
N ARG A 43 1.23 9.66 -5.45
CA ARG A 43 2.56 9.30 -4.96
C ARG A 43 2.72 7.79 -4.91
N ILE A 44 3.85 7.29 -5.42
CA ILE A 44 4.28 5.91 -5.27
C ILE A 44 5.24 5.82 -4.08
N VAL A 45 4.89 4.99 -3.12
CA VAL A 45 5.63 4.75 -1.89
C VAL A 45 6.19 3.33 -1.91
N ASN A 46 7.47 3.20 -2.25
CA ASN A 46 8.17 1.92 -2.22
C ASN A 46 8.59 1.59 -0.78
N VAL A 47 8.07 0.49 -0.24
CA VAL A 47 8.33 0.02 1.13
C VAL A 47 9.03 -1.33 1.06
N THR A 48 10.27 -1.39 1.53
CA THR A 48 11.03 -2.64 1.60
C THR A 48 11.00 -3.20 3.01
N VAL A 49 10.60 -4.46 3.16
CA VAL A 49 10.52 -5.18 4.44
C VAL A 49 11.33 -6.47 4.40
N SER A 50 11.87 -6.90 5.55
CA SER A 50 12.63 -8.17 5.61
C SER A 50 11.75 -9.42 5.51
N ASN A 51 10.47 -9.32 5.89
CA ASN A 51 9.48 -10.41 5.86
C ASN A 51 8.07 -9.80 5.75
N ILE A 52 7.17 -10.44 4.99
CA ILE A 52 5.73 -10.12 4.90
C ILE A 52 5.05 -10.01 6.28
N ASP A 53 5.49 -10.78 7.28
CA ASP A 53 4.90 -10.77 8.64
C ASP A 53 4.96 -9.39 9.30
N ILE A 54 5.89 -8.52 8.88
CA ILE A 54 5.94 -7.13 9.32
C ILE A 54 4.66 -6.39 8.89
N LEU A 55 4.25 -6.54 7.63
CA LEU A 55 3.02 -5.93 7.12
C LEU A 55 1.78 -6.56 7.75
N LYS A 56 1.83 -7.88 7.99
CA LYS A 56 0.72 -8.60 8.62
C LYS A 56 0.40 -8.12 10.04
N ASN A 57 1.42 -7.68 10.77
CA ASN A 57 1.27 -7.20 12.14
C ASN A 57 1.20 -5.67 12.23
N HIS A 58 1.35 -4.95 11.11
CA HIS A 58 1.34 -3.50 11.10
C HIS A 58 -0.06 -2.95 11.37
N GLU A 59 -0.21 -2.06 12.35
CA GLU A 59 -1.51 -1.58 12.82
C GLU A 59 -2.42 -1.04 11.70
N THR A 60 -1.83 -0.31 10.75
CA THR A 60 -2.56 0.25 9.60
C THR A 60 -2.96 -0.80 8.57
N PHE A 61 -2.07 -1.77 8.30
CA PHE A 61 -2.19 -2.62 7.12
C PHE A 61 -2.81 -3.99 7.41
N LYS A 62 -2.69 -4.48 8.65
CA LYS A 62 -3.16 -5.82 9.05
C LYS A 62 -4.61 -6.12 8.64
N GLN A 63 -5.49 -5.12 8.65
CA GLN A 63 -6.91 -5.29 8.29
C GLN A 63 -7.16 -5.53 6.80
N TYR A 64 -6.19 -5.22 5.93
CA TYR A 64 -6.36 -5.28 4.47
C TYR A 64 -5.74 -6.53 3.84
N PHE A 65 -4.89 -7.25 4.57
CA PHE A 65 -4.22 -8.44 4.05
C PHE A 65 -5.01 -9.70 4.37
N ASP A 66 -5.34 -10.48 3.35
CA ASP A 66 -5.69 -11.89 3.55
C ASP A 66 -4.40 -12.71 3.73
N PHE A 67 -4.24 -13.24 4.95
CA PHE A 67 -3.04 -13.91 5.42
C PHE A 67 -2.81 -15.30 4.85
N THR A 68 -3.75 -15.82 4.07
CA THR A 68 -3.64 -17.14 3.42
C THR A 68 -3.00 -17.06 2.02
N LEU A 69 -2.83 -15.84 1.48
CA LEU A 69 -2.41 -15.65 0.10
C LEU A 69 -0.89 -15.76 -0.04
N THR A 70 -0.44 -16.64 -0.94
CA THR A 70 0.98 -16.95 -1.18
C THR A 70 1.57 -16.24 -2.39
N VAL A 71 0.81 -15.35 -3.03
CA VAL A 71 1.21 -14.63 -4.26
C VAL A 71 0.90 -13.14 -4.13
N PRO A 72 1.64 -12.26 -4.81
CA PRO A 72 1.42 -10.82 -4.73
C PRO A 72 0.04 -10.40 -5.23
N ARG A 73 -0.63 -9.56 -4.45
CA ARG A 73 -1.99 -9.07 -4.72
C ARG A 73 -2.05 -7.54 -4.69
N TYR A 74 -3.11 -6.98 -5.26
CA TYR A 74 -3.49 -5.58 -5.12
C TYR A 74 -4.91 -5.46 -4.55
N ASN A 75 -5.27 -4.27 -4.07
CA ASN A 75 -6.64 -3.98 -3.64
C ASN A 75 -7.49 -3.32 -4.72
N GLY A 76 -8.75 -3.74 -4.78
CA GLY A 76 -9.81 -3.09 -5.53
C GLY A 76 -10.32 -1.85 -4.81
N ASN A 77 -11.51 -2.00 -4.22
CA ASN A 77 -12.07 -1.05 -3.26
C ASN A 77 -11.44 -1.20 -1.87
N ILE A 78 -11.56 -0.17 -1.02
CA ILE A 78 -11.06 -0.25 0.36
C ILE A 78 -12.13 -0.82 1.28
N GLU A 79 -11.90 -2.04 1.71
CA GLU A 79 -12.69 -2.80 2.67
C GLU A 79 -11.78 -3.74 3.48
N GLU A 80 -12.30 -4.41 4.49
CA GLU A 80 -11.53 -5.44 5.20
C GLU A 80 -11.15 -6.56 4.21
N PHE A 81 -9.92 -7.07 4.29
CA PHE A 81 -9.37 -8.05 3.34
C PHE A 81 -9.35 -7.57 1.87
N ALA A 82 -9.13 -6.28 1.62
CA ALA A 82 -9.15 -5.74 0.27
C ALA A 82 -7.98 -6.19 -0.64
N ILE A 83 -6.83 -6.61 -0.11
CA ILE A 83 -5.65 -7.02 -0.92
C ILE A 83 -5.80 -8.49 -1.36
N ILE A 84 -6.70 -8.74 -2.32
CA ILE A 84 -7.09 -10.09 -2.74
C ILE A 84 -6.87 -10.37 -4.23
N TRP A 85 -6.74 -9.35 -5.08
CA TRP A 85 -6.68 -9.54 -6.53
C TRP A 85 -5.28 -9.83 -7.03
N LYS A 86 -5.09 -10.90 -7.81
CA LYS A 86 -3.78 -11.38 -8.24
C LYS A 86 -3.12 -10.44 -9.22
N ILE A 87 -1.87 -10.06 -8.93
CA ILE A 87 -1.05 -9.29 -9.87
C ILE A 87 -0.53 -10.25 -10.95
N LYS A 88 -0.71 -9.89 -12.21
CA LYS A 88 -0.21 -10.62 -13.36
C LYS A 88 1.32 -10.52 -13.42
N ASN A 89 2.00 -11.65 -13.64
CA ASN A 89 3.46 -11.72 -13.83
C ASN A 89 4.25 -10.84 -12.84
N PRO A 90 4.06 -11.02 -11.52
CA PRO A 90 4.66 -10.12 -10.54
C PRO A 90 6.19 -10.28 -10.53
N PRO A 91 6.95 -9.20 -10.28
CA PRO A 91 8.36 -9.31 -9.94
C PRO A 91 8.57 -10.27 -8.76
N HIS A 92 9.69 -10.99 -8.76
CA HIS A 92 9.89 -12.12 -7.85
C HIS A 92 9.91 -11.73 -6.36
N ASN A 93 10.36 -10.51 -6.04
CA ASN A 93 10.42 -9.99 -4.68
C ASN A 93 9.26 -9.04 -4.34
N LEU A 94 8.23 -8.96 -5.20
CA LEU A 94 7.03 -8.20 -4.88
C LEU A 94 6.23 -8.95 -3.80
N LEU A 95 5.70 -8.21 -2.83
CA LEU A 95 4.82 -8.77 -1.79
C LEU A 95 3.36 -8.38 -2.02
N GLY A 96 3.13 -7.18 -2.55
CA GLY A 96 1.80 -6.70 -2.89
C GLY A 96 1.76 -5.20 -3.13
N VAL A 97 0.58 -4.73 -3.49
CA VAL A 97 0.28 -3.32 -3.76
C VAL A 97 -0.94 -2.92 -2.94
N PHE A 98 -0.89 -1.74 -2.35
CA PHE A 98 -2.04 -1.14 -1.68
C PHE A 98 -2.24 0.30 -2.13
N PHE A 99 -3.47 0.64 -2.49
CA PHE A 99 -3.89 1.98 -2.81
C PHE A 99 -4.76 2.52 -1.68
N ASP A 100 -4.47 3.75 -1.25
CA ASP A 100 -5.13 4.40 -0.12
C ASP A 100 -6.52 4.98 -0.42
N ASN A 101 -6.91 4.97 -1.70
CA ASN A 101 -8.27 5.27 -2.14
C ASN A 101 -8.50 4.76 -3.58
N GLY A 102 -9.65 5.13 -4.13
CA GLY A 102 -10.00 4.90 -5.52
C GLY A 102 -10.60 3.53 -5.78
N THR A 103 -10.96 3.29 -7.04
CA THR A 103 -11.59 2.05 -7.49
C THR A 103 -10.77 1.41 -8.60
N ARG A 104 -10.70 0.09 -8.59
CA ARG A 104 -10.03 -0.73 -9.62
C ARG A 104 -10.91 -1.90 -9.99
N ASP A 105 -10.57 -2.52 -11.11
CA ASP A 105 -11.25 -3.73 -11.51
C ASP A 105 -10.86 -4.87 -10.56
N ASP A 106 -11.90 -5.52 -10.05
CA ASP A 106 -11.86 -6.60 -9.08
C ASP A 106 -11.59 -7.94 -9.79
N GLU A 107 -10.38 -8.11 -10.33
CA GLU A 107 -10.06 -9.22 -11.25
C GLU A 107 -8.62 -9.76 -11.11
N ASP A 108 -8.48 -11.07 -10.94
CA ASP A 108 -7.19 -11.76 -10.87
C ASP A 108 -6.46 -11.76 -12.22
N ASP A 109 -5.13 -11.65 -12.18
CA ASP A 109 -4.22 -11.76 -13.34
C ASP A 109 -4.50 -10.76 -14.48
N LYS A 110 -5.23 -9.68 -14.20
CA LYS A 110 -5.55 -8.63 -15.16
C LYS A 110 -4.37 -7.70 -15.41
N TYR A 111 -3.81 -7.14 -14.34
CA TYR A 111 -2.81 -6.08 -14.41
C TYR A 111 -1.42 -6.53 -13.96
N ILE A 112 -0.39 -6.11 -14.69
CA ILE A 112 1.00 -6.13 -14.21
C ILE A 112 1.27 -4.91 -13.30
N LEU A 113 2.37 -4.93 -12.55
CA LEU A 113 2.73 -3.83 -11.64
C LEU A 113 2.82 -2.47 -12.34
N GLU A 114 3.42 -2.41 -13.53
CA GLU A 114 3.58 -1.16 -14.27
C GLU A 114 2.25 -0.57 -14.74
N GLU A 115 1.24 -1.41 -15.03
CA GLU A 115 -0.11 -0.95 -15.34
C GLU A 115 -0.78 -0.39 -14.08
N LEU A 116 -0.66 -1.08 -12.95
CA LEU A 116 -1.18 -0.61 -11.66
C LEU A 116 -0.64 0.76 -11.27
N LYS A 117 0.64 1.06 -11.56
CA LYS A 117 1.25 2.39 -11.32
C LYS A 117 0.54 3.51 -12.06
N GLN A 118 -0.07 3.22 -13.21
CA GLN A 118 -0.82 4.21 -14.00
C GLN A 118 -2.29 4.34 -13.54
N MET A 119 -2.75 3.50 -12.60
CA MET A 119 -4.15 3.39 -12.17
C MET A 119 -4.39 4.05 -10.81
N GLY A 120 -4.06 5.34 -10.70
CA GLY A 120 -4.33 6.11 -9.49
C GLY A 120 -5.82 6.16 -9.14
N ASN A 121 -6.69 6.47 -10.12
CA ASN A 121 -8.15 6.44 -9.98
C ASN A 121 -8.69 7.06 -8.66
N GLY A 122 -8.10 8.17 -8.21
CA GLY A 122 -8.48 8.87 -6.98
C GLY A 122 -7.67 8.49 -5.72
N ALA A 123 -6.73 7.54 -5.82
CA ALA A 123 -5.71 7.29 -4.80
C ALA A 123 -4.73 8.46 -4.73
N LYS A 124 -4.35 8.82 -3.50
CA LYS A 124 -3.25 9.76 -3.26
C LYS A 124 -1.92 9.03 -3.12
N ASN A 125 -1.95 7.81 -2.60
CA ASN A 125 -0.78 6.98 -2.40
C ASN A 125 -1.00 5.56 -2.94
N MET A 126 -0.02 5.07 -3.69
CA MET A 126 0.18 3.66 -4.01
C MET A 126 1.39 3.16 -3.23
N TYR A 127 1.16 2.25 -2.30
CA TYR A 127 2.20 1.56 -1.55
C TYR A 127 2.58 0.29 -2.30
N ILE A 128 3.87 0.16 -2.63
CA ILE A 128 4.42 -1.05 -3.22
C ILE A 128 5.30 -1.71 -2.19
N PHE A 129 4.94 -2.93 -1.81
CA PHE A 129 5.65 -3.68 -0.78
C PHE A 129 6.63 -4.66 -1.41
N TRP A 130 7.90 -4.53 -1.03
CA TRP A 130 8.99 -5.35 -1.53
C TRP A 130 9.59 -6.19 -0.41
N GLN A 131 9.92 -7.44 -0.73
CA GLN A 131 10.77 -8.25 0.12
C GLN A 131 12.22 -7.83 -0.08
N TYR A 132 12.91 -7.55 1.03
CA TYR A 132 14.34 -7.34 1.02
C TYR A 132 15.05 -8.63 0.61
N GLU A 133 15.89 -8.53 -0.40
CA GLU A 133 16.79 -9.59 -0.81
C GLU A 133 18.22 -9.13 -0.64
N LYS A 134 19.02 -9.95 0.05
CA LYS A 134 20.44 -9.73 0.15
C LYS A 134 21.07 -10.09 -1.20
N LYS A 135 21.63 -9.09 -1.87
CA LYS A 135 22.43 -9.27 -3.10
C LYS A 135 23.65 -10.15 -2.84
#